data_AF-A0A3M2C2H0-F1
#
_entry.id   AF-A0A3M2C2H0-F1
#
_cell.length_a   1.000
_cell.length_b   1.000
_cell.length_c   1.000
_cell.angle_alpha   90.00
_cell.angle_beta   90.00
_cell.angle_gamma   90.00
#
_symmetry.space_group_name_H-M   'P 1'
#
loop_
_entity.id
_entity.type
_entity.pdbx_description
1 polymer ?
#
loop_
_entity_poly.entity_id
_entity_poly.type
_entity_poly.pdbx_seq_one_letter_code
_entity_poly.pdbx_strand_id
1 'polypeptide(L)'
;MSDRVAEWRRASAMFVCGLLVFETLTGLLAWLGPFAVWNQVGVLVHGAVGLVFLVPYGLYQLRHWRTYRQARLTHVKLTGYFSMGATVVAAVSGVVLTAQAAFGRRISYAWDVVHIVATIGVVAAVVPHVLTLVLRNRKGRQPLAHQLRRAERVFAMGSG
;
A
#
# COMPACT_ATOMS: atom_id res chain seq x y z
N MET A 1 8.67 11.02 20.47
CA MET A 1 9.10 10.76 19.06
C MET A 1 9.16 9.27 18.69
N SER A 2 8.67 8.36 19.56
CA SER A 2 8.90 6.90 19.48
C SER A 2 7.91 6.14 18.58
N ASP A 3 6.61 6.45 18.64
CA ASP A 3 5.58 5.57 18.07
C ASP A 3 5.54 5.50 16.54
N ARG A 4 5.81 6.62 15.85
CA ARG A 4 5.71 6.68 14.38
C ARG A 4 6.84 5.92 13.68
N VAL A 5 8.06 5.98 14.21
CA VAL A 5 9.21 5.22 13.67
C VAL A 5 9.03 3.73 13.94
N ALA A 6 8.50 3.38 15.12
CA ALA A 6 8.14 2.01 15.43
C ALA A 6 7.10 1.47 14.45
N GLU A 7 6.08 2.26 14.10
CA GLU A 7 5.01 1.87 13.17
C GLU A 7 5.50 1.55 11.75
N TRP A 8 6.46 2.33 11.21
CA TRP A 8 7.10 2.01 9.92
C TRP A 8 7.97 0.75 9.95
N ARG A 9 8.57 0.44 11.11
CA ARG A 9 9.37 -0.77 11.31
C ARG A 9 8.53 -1.98 11.70
N ARG A 10 7.21 -1.84 11.84
CA ARG A 10 6.34 -2.96 12.16
C ARG A 10 6.28 -3.90 10.96
N ALA A 11 6.47 -5.19 11.24
CA ALA A 11 6.33 -6.28 10.28
C ALA A 11 5.00 -6.19 9.51
N SER A 12 3.92 -5.75 10.16
CA SER A 12 2.61 -5.58 9.51
C SER A 12 2.61 -4.57 8.36
N ALA A 13 3.35 -3.46 8.47
CA ALA A 13 3.41 -2.45 7.41
C ALA A 13 4.18 -3.00 6.20
N MET A 14 5.34 -3.61 6.44
CA MET A 14 6.14 -4.24 5.38
C MET A 14 5.39 -5.38 4.69
N PHE A 15 4.71 -6.21 5.47
CA PHE A 15 3.90 -7.32 4.95
C PHE A 15 2.75 -6.83 4.08
N VAL A 16 1.98 -5.84 4.55
CA VAL A 16 0.86 -5.26 3.79
C VAL A 16 1.35 -4.55 2.53
N CYS A 17 2.46 -3.81 2.58
CA CYS A 17 3.06 -3.22 1.39
C CYS A 17 3.51 -4.28 0.38
N GLY A 18 4.14 -5.37 0.84
CA GLY A 18 4.57 -6.47 -0.01
C GLY A 18 3.39 -7.14 -0.72
N LEU A 19 2.32 -7.44 0.02
CA LEU A 19 1.10 -8.01 -0.55
C LEU A 19 0.41 -7.04 -1.51
N LEU A 20 0.33 -5.75 -1.18
CA LEU A 20 -0.28 -4.76 -2.07
C LEU A 20 0.49 -4.65 -3.40
N VAL A 21 1.83 -4.69 -3.35
CA VAL A 21 2.67 -4.72 -4.56
C VAL A 21 2.44 -6.01 -5.34
N PHE A 22 2.43 -7.17 -4.66
CA PHE A 22 2.16 -8.45 -5.29
C PHE A 22 0.81 -8.47 -6.03
N GLU A 23 -0.27 -8.09 -5.35
CA GLU A 23 -1.62 -8.06 -5.90
C GLU A 23 -1.70 -7.09 -7.09
N THR A 24 -1.10 -5.90 -6.97
CA THR A 24 -1.10 -4.92 -8.06
C THR A 24 -0.37 -5.45 -9.28
N LEU A 25 0.83 -6.03 -9.11
CA LEU A 25 1.64 -6.51 -10.23
C LEU A 25 1.02 -7.74 -10.89
N THR A 26 0.50 -8.68 -10.11
CA THR A 26 -0.16 -9.88 -10.66
C THR A 26 -1.48 -9.53 -11.35
N GLY A 27 -2.26 -8.58 -10.83
CA GLY A 27 -3.46 -8.07 -11.49
C GLY A 27 -3.15 -7.35 -12.81
N LEU A 28 -2.11 -6.50 -12.83
CA LEU A 28 -1.65 -5.85 -14.07
C LEU A 28 -1.14 -6.87 -15.10
N LEU A 29 -0.43 -7.91 -14.65
CA LEU A 29 0.03 -8.98 -15.55
C LEU A 29 -1.13 -9.80 -16.09
N ALA A 30 -2.17 -10.06 -15.29
CA ALA A 30 -3.39 -10.72 -15.76
C ALA A 30 -4.13 -9.89 -16.80
N TRP A 31 -4.14 -8.56 -16.65
CA TRP A 31 -4.83 -7.66 -17.57
C TRP A 31 -4.06 -7.42 -18.88
N LEU A 32 -2.75 -7.18 -18.79
CA LEU A 32 -1.93 -6.75 -19.94
C LEU A 32 -1.12 -7.91 -20.56
N GLY A 33 -0.99 -9.03 -19.86
CA GLY A 33 -0.22 -10.18 -20.31
C GLY A 33 -0.96 -11.02 -21.37
N PRO A 34 -0.22 -11.83 -22.14
CA PRO A 34 -0.83 -12.72 -23.13
C PRO A 34 -1.62 -13.85 -22.47
N PHE A 35 -2.50 -14.50 -23.22
CA PHE A 35 -3.18 -15.71 -22.78
C PHE A 35 -2.20 -16.90 -22.76
N ALA A 36 -1.46 -17.03 -21.66
CA ALA A 36 -0.48 -18.08 -21.41
C ALA A 36 -0.82 -18.83 -20.11
N VAL A 37 -0.47 -20.11 -20.03
CA VAL A 37 -0.73 -20.97 -18.86
C VAL A 37 -0.22 -20.32 -17.57
N TRP A 38 0.97 -19.73 -17.60
CA TRP A 38 1.54 -19.04 -16.43
C TRP A 38 0.72 -17.83 -15.96
N ASN A 39 0.12 -17.10 -16.89
CA ASN A 39 -0.76 -15.98 -16.53
C ASN A 39 -2.10 -16.50 -15.96
N GLN A 40 -2.62 -17.62 -16.47
CA GLN A 40 -3.83 -18.25 -15.92
C GLN A 40 -3.61 -18.78 -14.50
N VAL A 41 -2.48 -19.43 -14.25
CA VAL A 41 -2.05 -19.80 -12.89
C VAL A 41 -1.92 -18.53 -12.03
N GLY A 42 -1.33 -17.47 -12.59
CA GLY A 42 -1.22 -16.16 -11.93
C GLY A 42 -2.56 -15.59 -11.48
N VAL A 43 -3.62 -15.68 -12.29
CA VAL A 43 -4.98 -15.25 -11.93
C VAL A 43 -5.51 -16.02 -10.71
N LEU A 44 -5.31 -17.34 -10.67
CA LEU A 44 -5.73 -18.16 -9.53
C LEU A 44 -4.97 -17.78 -8.25
N VAL A 45 -3.65 -17.60 -8.36
CA VAL A 45 -2.81 -17.18 -7.23
C VAL A 45 -3.19 -15.78 -6.76
N HIS A 46 -3.41 -14.83 -7.68
CA HIS A 46 -3.88 -13.47 -7.38
C HIS A 46 -5.20 -13.51 -6.60
N GLY A 47 -6.21 -14.27 -7.08
CA GLY A 47 -7.47 -14.41 -6.37
C GLY A 47 -7.30 -15.00 -4.95
N ALA A 48 -6.52 -16.07 -4.82
CA ALA A 48 -6.31 -16.73 -3.54
C ALA A 48 -5.53 -15.86 -2.53
N VAL A 49 -4.43 -15.24 -2.98
CA VAL A 49 -3.62 -14.35 -2.14
C VAL A 49 -4.40 -13.08 -1.81
N GLY A 50 -5.17 -12.53 -2.75
CA GLY A 50 -6.05 -11.39 -2.54
C GLY A 50 -7.06 -11.63 -1.43
N LEU A 51 -7.70 -12.82 -1.38
CA LEU A 51 -8.60 -13.19 -0.29
C LEU A 51 -7.88 -13.25 1.07
N VAL A 52 -6.70 -13.85 1.12
CA VAL A 52 -5.88 -13.90 2.35
C VAL A 52 -5.44 -12.50 2.77
N PHE A 53 -5.13 -11.62 1.80
CA PHE A 53 -4.66 -10.26 2.01
C PHE A 53 -5.70 -9.35 2.66
N LEU A 54 -7.01 -9.59 2.46
CA LEU A 54 -8.08 -8.78 3.03
C LEU A 54 -7.98 -8.61 4.55
N VAL A 55 -7.64 -9.68 5.27
CA VAL A 55 -7.55 -9.69 6.73
C VAL A 55 -6.40 -8.81 7.24
N PRO A 56 -5.11 -9.07 6.91
CA PRO A 56 -4.01 -8.24 7.36
C PRO A 56 -4.12 -6.80 6.85
N TYR A 57 -4.63 -6.59 5.62
CA TYR A 57 -4.87 -5.25 5.09
C TYR A 57 -5.90 -4.49 5.93
N GLY A 58 -7.06 -5.10 6.22
CA GLY A 58 -8.12 -4.49 7.01
C GLY A 58 -7.67 -4.15 8.43
N LEU A 59 -6.94 -5.07 9.09
CA LEU A 59 -6.37 -4.83 10.42
C LEU A 59 -5.34 -3.70 10.40
N TYR A 60 -4.46 -3.66 9.40
CA TYR A 60 -3.49 -2.60 9.24
C TYR A 60 -4.17 -1.25 8.99
N GLN A 61 -5.14 -1.19 8.07
CA GLN A 61 -5.83 0.06 7.74
C GLN A 61 -6.66 0.59 8.89
N LEU A 62 -7.32 -0.27 9.65
CA LEU A 62 -8.06 0.15 10.84
C LEU A 62 -7.11 0.76 11.88
N ARG A 63 -5.96 0.13 12.13
CA ARG A 63 -4.93 0.65 13.05
C ARG A 63 -4.37 1.97 12.53
N HIS A 64 -3.96 2.01 11.27
CA HIS A 64 -3.41 3.20 10.63
C HIS A 64 -4.40 4.36 10.67
N TRP A 65 -5.64 4.12 10.29
CA TRP A 65 -6.70 5.13 10.35
C TRP A 65 -6.95 5.62 11.77
N ARG A 66 -7.02 4.73 12.78
CA ARG A 66 -7.19 5.12 14.18
C ARG A 66 -6.04 5.99 14.68
N THR A 67 -4.80 5.69 14.30
CA THR A 67 -3.62 6.50 14.66
C THR A 67 -3.68 7.90 14.04
N TYR A 68 -4.07 8.01 12.76
CA TYR A 68 -3.96 9.27 12.01
C TYR A 68 -5.28 10.04 11.83
N ARG A 69 -6.43 9.53 12.30
CA ARG A 69 -7.75 10.18 12.11
C ARG A 69 -7.81 11.59 12.70
N GLN A 70 -7.15 11.84 13.83
CA GLN A 70 -7.13 13.15 14.49
C GLN A 70 -6.06 14.12 13.93
N ALA A 71 -5.15 13.65 13.08
CA ALA A 71 -4.14 14.51 12.48
C ALA A 71 -4.77 15.53 11.50
N ARG A 72 -4.16 16.70 11.34
CA ARG A 72 -4.61 17.72 10.37
C ARG A 72 -4.69 17.15 8.96
N LEU A 73 -5.71 17.56 8.21
CA LEU A 73 -5.84 17.21 6.80
C LEU A 73 -4.72 17.88 6.01
N THR A 74 -3.96 17.08 5.27
CA THR A 74 -2.88 17.51 4.39
C THR A 74 -2.97 16.71 3.10
N HIS A 75 -2.28 17.14 2.03
CA HIS A 75 -2.26 16.39 0.77
C HIS A 75 -1.83 14.93 0.94
N VAL A 76 -0.91 14.65 1.88
CA VAL A 76 -0.48 13.27 2.19
C VAL A 76 -1.60 12.46 2.85
N LYS A 77 -2.35 13.05 3.78
CA LYS A 77 -3.50 12.38 4.41
C LYS A 77 -4.63 12.18 3.39
N LEU A 78 -4.83 13.15 2.51
CA LEU A 78 -5.83 13.09 1.44
C LEU A 78 -5.52 11.96 0.45
N THR A 79 -4.29 11.87 -0.05
CA THR A 79 -3.88 10.75 -0.91
C THR A 79 -4.02 9.41 -0.19
N GLY A 80 -3.76 9.36 1.13
CA GLY A 80 -3.99 8.16 1.94
C GLY A 80 -5.46 7.72 1.99
N TYR A 81 -6.41 8.66 2.07
CA TYR A 81 -7.83 8.33 1.98
C TYR A 81 -8.25 7.86 0.59
N PHE A 82 -7.73 8.48 -0.47
CA PHE A 82 -7.96 8.00 -1.84
C PHE A 82 -7.40 6.59 -2.05
N SER A 83 -6.19 6.31 -1.55
CA SER A 83 -5.61 4.97 -1.56
C SER A 83 -6.50 3.97 -0.84
N MET A 84 -6.93 4.30 0.38
CA MET A 84 -7.81 3.43 1.17
C MET A 84 -9.13 3.16 0.44
N GLY A 85 -9.79 4.20 -0.08
CA GLY A 85 -11.04 4.07 -0.82
C GLY A 85 -10.89 3.22 -2.09
N ALA A 86 -9.88 3.50 -2.91
CA ALA A 86 -9.61 2.74 -4.12
C ALA A 86 -9.32 1.26 -3.81
N THR A 87 -8.52 0.96 -2.78
CA THR A 87 -8.26 -0.44 -2.39
C THR A 87 -9.50 -1.12 -1.84
N VAL A 88 -10.39 -0.43 -1.13
CA VAL A 88 -11.68 -1.01 -0.70
C VAL A 88 -12.55 -1.37 -1.90
N VAL A 89 -12.65 -0.48 -2.90
CA VAL A 89 -13.40 -0.77 -4.13
C VAL A 89 -12.77 -1.95 -4.89
N ALA A 90 -11.43 -2.00 -4.99
CA ALA A 90 -10.72 -3.11 -5.60
C ALA A 90 -10.96 -4.42 -4.84
N ALA A 91 -10.90 -4.40 -3.50
CA ALA A 91 -11.16 -5.57 -2.67
C ALA A 91 -12.59 -6.10 -2.84
N VAL A 92 -13.60 -5.22 -2.77
CA VAL A 92 -15.01 -5.62 -2.91
C VAL A 92 -15.28 -6.19 -4.29
N SER A 93 -14.84 -5.50 -5.35
CA SER A 93 -15.00 -5.99 -6.72
C SER A 93 -14.24 -7.30 -6.94
N GLY A 94 -13.03 -7.44 -6.38
CA GLY A 94 -12.24 -8.68 -6.44
C GLY A 94 -12.97 -9.86 -5.80
N VAL A 95 -13.55 -9.69 -4.60
CA VAL A 95 -14.36 -10.74 -3.96
C VAL A 95 -15.56 -11.13 -4.82
N VAL A 96 -16.24 -10.14 -5.43
CA VAL A 96 -17.37 -10.42 -6.33
C VAL A 96 -16.90 -11.22 -7.55
N LEU A 97 -15.78 -10.85 -8.17
CA LEU A 97 -15.20 -11.56 -9.32
C LEU A 97 -14.77 -12.97 -8.94
N THR A 98 -14.12 -13.16 -7.78
CA THR A 98 -13.75 -14.48 -7.27
C THR A 98 -14.98 -15.36 -7.02
N ALA A 99 -16.05 -14.80 -6.45
CA ALA A 99 -17.31 -15.52 -6.25
C ALA A 99 -17.98 -15.89 -7.58
N GLN A 100 -17.97 -14.99 -8.57
CA GLN A 100 -18.47 -15.27 -9.92
C GLN A 100 -17.66 -16.34 -10.64
N ALA A 101 -16.35 -16.38 -10.44
CA ALA A 101 -15.48 -17.42 -10.99
C ALA A 101 -15.68 -18.78 -10.31
N ALA A 102 -15.92 -18.79 -8.99
CA ALA A 102 -16.09 -20.02 -8.22
C ALA A 102 -17.48 -20.65 -8.38
N PHE A 103 -18.54 -19.84 -8.47
CA PHE A 103 -19.93 -20.30 -8.41
C PHE A 103 -20.78 -19.90 -9.63
N GLY A 104 -20.30 -18.95 -10.44
CA GLY A 104 -21.01 -18.43 -11.59
C GLY A 104 -20.67 -19.17 -12.89
N ARG A 105 -21.48 -18.94 -13.92
CA ARG A 105 -21.22 -19.42 -15.29
C ARG A 105 -20.39 -18.45 -16.13
N ARG A 106 -20.30 -17.19 -15.69
CA ARG A 106 -19.58 -16.11 -16.37
C ARG A 106 -19.23 -15.00 -15.40
N ILE A 107 -18.14 -14.31 -15.67
CA ILE A 107 -17.75 -13.08 -15.00
C ILE A 107 -18.52 -11.90 -15.61
N SER A 108 -18.97 -10.98 -14.77
CA SER A 108 -19.64 -9.76 -15.20
C SER A 108 -18.63 -8.72 -15.65
N TYR A 109 -18.77 -8.23 -16.89
CA TYR A 109 -17.94 -7.16 -17.44
C TYR A 109 -17.97 -5.87 -16.59
N ALA A 110 -19.12 -5.53 -16.00
CA ALA A 110 -19.22 -4.34 -15.16
C ALA A 110 -18.32 -4.44 -13.92
N TRP A 111 -18.31 -5.60 -13.25
CA TRP A 111 -17.47 -5.82 -12.07
C TRP A 111 -15.99 -5.90 -12.44
N ASP A 112 -15.67 -6.46 -13.60
CA ASP A 112 -14.31 -6.51 -14.13
C ASP A 112 -13.76 -5.11 -14.39
N VAL A 113 -14.53 -4.25 -15.07
CA VAL A 113 -14.17 -2.84 -15.29
C VAL A 113 -14.02 -2.09 -13.98
N VAL A 114 -14.93 -2.27 -13.01
CA VAL A 114 -14.81 -1.65 -11.69
C VAL A 114 -13.51 -2.06 -11.01
N HIS A 115 -13.14 -3.34 -11.07
CA HIS A 115 -11.91 -3.84 -10.47
C HIS A 115 -10.66 -3.26 -11.13
N ILE A 116 -10.63 -3.20 -12.46
CA ILE A 116 -9.53 -2.62 -13.23
C ILE A 116 -9.39 -1.12 -12.94
N VAL A 117 -10.48 -0.35 -13.01
CA VAL A 117 -10.46 1.09 -12.74
C VAL A 117 -10.07 1.38 -11.29
N ALA A 118 -10.55 0.58 -10.33
CA ALA A 118 -10.13 0.69 -8.94
C ALA A 118 -8.63 0.41 -8.78
N THR A 119 -8.08 -0.58 -9.50
CA THR A 119 -6.64 -0.89 -9.50
C THR A 119 -5.81 0.28 -10.04
N ILE A 120 -6.25 0.92 -11.13
CA ILE A 120 -5.63 2.16 -11.62
C ILE A 120 -5.67 3.26 -10.55
N GLY A 121 -6.81 3.42 -9.87
CA GLY A 121 -6.96 4.34 -8.74
C GLY A 121 -6.01 4.03 -7.58
N VAL A 122 -5.81 2.75 -7.25
CA VAL A 122 -4.86 2.30 -6.23
C VAL A 122 -3.45 2.75 -6.62
N VAL A 123 -3.00 2.47 -7.85
CA VAL A 123 -1.67 2.89 -8.33
C VAL A 123 -1.53 4.41 -8.28
N ALA A 124 -2.51 5.13 -8.82
CA ALA A 124 -2.51 6.59 -8.90
C ALA A 124 -2.51 7.27 -7.52
N ALA A 125 -3.07 6.65 -6.48
CA ALA A 125 -3.12 7.22 -5.14
C ALA A 125 -1.97 6.71 -4.23
N VAL A 126 -1.69 5.41 -4.23
CA VAL A 126 -0.70 4.78 -3.33
C VAL A 126 0.72 5.22 -3.68
N VAL A 127 1.08 5.26 -4.97
CA VAL A 127 2.42 5.67 -5.39
C VAL A 127 2.79 7.06 -4.87
N PRO A 128 2.00 8.14 -5.13
CA PRO A 128 2.32 9.44 -4.57
C PRO A 128 2.19 9.49 -3.04
N HIS A 129 1.25 8.75 -2.44
CA HIS A 129 1.12 8.68 -0.99
C HIS A 129 2.41 8.16 -0.32
N VAL A 130 2.90 6.99 -0.75
CA VAL A 130 4.10 6.36 -0.20
C VAL A 130 5.35 7.16 -0.56
N LEU A 131 5.47 7.63 -1.81
CA LEU A 131 6.64 8.39 -2.26
C LEU A 131 6.79 9.69 -1.47
N THR A 132 5.72 10.45 -1.29
CA THR A 132 5.77 11.70 -0.51
C THR A 132 6.14 11.44 0.94
N LEU A 133 5.68 10.35 1.55
CA LEU A 133 6.08 9.94 2.89
C LEU A 133 7.58 9.61 2.97
N VAL A 134 8.10 8.82 2.03
CA VAL A 134 9.52 8.44 1.98
C VAL A 134 10.40 9.68 1.79
N LEU A 135 10.05 10.57 0.86
CA LEU A 135 10.79 11.79 0.59
C LEU A 135 10.81 12.74 1.79
N ARG A 136 9.66 12.91 2.47
CA ARG A 136 9.58 13.74 3.69
C ARG A 136 10.41 13.16 4.82
N ASN A 137 10.39 11.84 5.01
CA ASN A 137 11.15 11.17 6.06
C ASN A 137 12.68 11.28 5.80
N ARG A 138 13.11 11.13 4.54
CA ARG A 138 14.52 11.32 4.14
C ARG A 138 14.98 12.76 4.39
N LYS A 139 14.20 13.75 3.97
CA LYS A 139 14.49 15.17 4.24
C LYS A 139 14.54 15.47 5.73
N GLY A 140 13.66 14.91 6.55
CA GLY A 140 13.66 15.12 8.00
C GLY A 140 14.88 14.53 8.73
N ARG A 141 15.49 13.47 8.19
CA ARG A 141 16.70 12.85 8.76
C ARG A 141 17.99 13.65 8.49
N GLN A 142 18.06 14.39 7.39
CA GLN A 142 19.26 15.14 7.00
C GLN A 142 19.64 16.28 7.98
N PRO A 143 18.70 17.12 8.45
CA PRO A 143 18.97 18.14 9.47
C PRO A 143 19.49 17.55 10.78
N LEU A 144 18.88 16.45 11.24
CA LEU A 144 19.31 15.78 12.48
C LEU A 144 20.74 15.24 12.36
N ALA A 145 21.08 14.60 11.24
CA ALA A 145 22.44 14.13 10.97
C ALA A 145 23.46 15.28 10.84
N HIS A 146 23.04 16.45 10.36
CA HIS A 146 23.88 17.65 10.35
C HIS A 146 24.09 18.22 11.76
N GLN A 147 23.05 18.25 12.59
CA GLN A 147 23.13 18.73 13.97
C GLN A 147 24.01 17.82 14.84
N LEU A 148 23.88 16.50 14.71
CA LEU A 148 24.71 15.52 15.43
C LEU A 148 26.20 15.66 15.05
N ARG A 149 26.52 15.72 13.74
CA ARG A 149 27.90 15.94 13.28
C ARG A 149 28.48 17.27 13.73
N ARG A 150 27.65 18.32 13.86
CA ARG A 150 28.07 19.61 14.39
C ARG A 150 28.36 19.53 15.89
N ALA A 151 27.53 18.82 16.65
CA ALA A 151 27.74 18.59 18.08
C ALA A 151 29.01 17.76 18.35
N GLU A 152 29.23 16.67 17.60
CA GLU A 152 30.45 15.85 17.70
C GLU A 152 31.73 16.68 17.51
N ARG A 153 31.76 17.58 16.52
CA ARG A 153 32.91 18.47 16.29
C ARG A 153 33.13 19.46 17.43
N VAL A 154 32.06 19.98 18.03
CA VAL A 154 32.16 20.91 19.17
C VAL A 154 32.69 20.19 20.41
N PHE A 155 32.19 18.98 20.70
CA PHE A 155 32.68 18.19 21.83
C PHE A 155 34.12 17.69 21.62
N ALA A 156 34.48 17.26 20.41
CA ALA A 156 35.84 16.81 20.08
C ALA A 156 36.88 17.95 20.14
N MET A 157 36.47 19.21 19.95
CA MET A 157 37.36 20.38 20.10
C MET A 157 37.42 20.94 21.53
N GLY A 158 36.50 20.56 22.42
CA GLY A 158 36.47 21.01 23.82
C GLY A 158 37.14 20.05 24.82
N SER A 159 37.61 18.89 24.36
CA SER A 159 38.25 17.85 25.18
C SER A 159 39.77 17.73 24.94
N GLY A 160 40.40 18.78 24.39
CA GLY A 160 41.84 18.85 24.13
C GLY A 160 42.52 19.86 25.04
#